data_AF-A0A848GTY4-F1
#
_entry.id   AF-A0A848GTY4-F1
#
_cell.length_a   1.000
_cell.length_b   1.000
_cell.length_c   1.000
_cell.angle_alpha   90.00
_cell.angle_beta   90.00
_cell.angle_gamma   90.00
#
_symmetry.space_group_name_H-M   'P 1'
#
loop_
_entity.id
_entity.type
_entity.pdbx_description
1 polymer ?
#
loop_
_entity_poly.entity_id
_entity_poly.type
_entity_poly.pdbx_seq_one_letter_code
_entity_poly.pdbx_strand_id
1 'polypeptide(L)'
;MRYALFCWLLILAACGRPSRPVSRLFTQDSGFINKKEVLDFLVSKHMGDTAGHRWTYYDDTDVVGKYYRLPDGNVIACMKNMREGDLSEHLLLEITPADSIIKREPYTHWMYACCWDGFDGFMKSGDYFVYKACGTGTGYCSSNTYYFQHVTPQNDLSYVMTGYWNSMGRMGTNCSSRISSQSDLNGDTLTIHYKLEEFDRDDSTRSHPDYTIPFTVVFLKDEYGWSAIDSTLLKEYELY
;
A
#
# COMPACT_ATOMS: atom_id res chain seq x y z
N MET A 1 12.01 64.88 32.71
CA MET A 1 11.62 64.70 31.29
C MET A 1 12.89 64.70 30.47
N ARG A 2 13.33 63.70 29.70
CA ARG A 2 12.80 62.40 29.23
C ARG A 2 14.06 61.52 29.01
N TYR A 3 14.04 60.28 29.48
CA TYR A 3 15.11 59.31 29.23
C TYR A 3 14.92 58.68 27.85
N ALA A 4 15.98 58.70 27.04
CA ALA A 4 16.02 58.01 25.75
C ALA A 4 16.34 56.52 25.99
N LEU A 5 15.33 55.66 25.81
CA LEU A 5 15.51 54.21 25.76
C LEU A 5 16.21 53.83 24.45
N PHE A 6 17.48 53.43 24.55
CA PHE A 6 18.19 52.75 23.47
C PHE A 6 17.70 51.29 23.44
N CYS A 7 16.74 51.02 22.56
CA CYS A 7 16.28 49.67 22.28
C CYS A 7 17.33 48.99 21.39
N TRP A 8 18.14 48.13 21.98
CA TRP A 8 19.05 47.26 21.24
C TRP A 8 18.23 46.26 20.43
N LEU A 9 18.17 46.49 19.11
CA LEU A 9 17.78 45.50 18.13
C LEU A 9 18.74 44.31 18.20
N LEU A 10 18.32 43.24 18.86
CA LEU A 10 18.84 41.90 18.66
C LEU A 10 18.34 41.40 17.30
N ILE A 11 19.03 41.78 16.23
CA ILE A 11 18.94 41.09 14.94
C ILE A 11 19.66 39.75 15.16
N LEU A 12 18.91 38.77 15.64
CA LEU A 12 19.28 37.37 15.48
C LEU A 12 19.34 37.12 13.98
N ALA A 13 20.54 37.23 13.43
CA ALA A 13 20.90 36.58 12.18
C ALA A 13 20.63 35.09 12.39
N ALA A 14 19.41 34.66 12.06
CA ALA A 14 19.12 33.29 11.73
C ALA A 14 19.99 33.00 10.50
N CYS A 15 21.24 32.63 10.74
CA CYS A 15 22.04 31.87 9.80
C CYS A 15 21.21 30.64 9.51
N GLY A 16 20.36 30.73 8.48
CA GLY A 16 19.73 29.60 7.85
C GLY A 16 20.88 28.68 7.49
N ARG A 17 21.08 27.63 8.30
CA ARG A 17 21.97 26.54 7.91
C ARG A 17 21.49 26.15 6.52
N PRO A 18 22.36 26.12 5.50
CA PRO A 18 21.97 25.61 4.20
C PRO A 18 21.39 24.22 4.47
N SER A 19 20.10 24.07 4.18
CA SER A 19 19.43 22.78 4.24
C SER A 19 20.28 21.83 3.40
N ARG A 20 20.89 20.83 4.03
CA ARG A 20 21.67 19.83 3.28
C ARG A 20 20.73 19.29 2.20
N PRO A 21 21.10 19.44 0.91
CA PRO A 21 20.18 19.18 -0.17
C PRO A 21 19.88 17.68 -0.26
N VAL A 22 18.62 17.42 -0.59
CA VAL A 22 18.05 16.24 -1.25
C VAL A 22 18.71 14.93 -0.81
N SER A 23 18.07 14.28 0.14
CA SER A 23 18.17 12.85 0.39
C SER A 23 18.41 12.11 -0.92
N ARG A 24 19.58 11.46 -1.04
CA ARG A 24 19.94 10.63 -2.21
C ARG A 24 18.98 9.46 -2.46
N LEU A 25 17.98 9.31 -1.61
CA LEU A 25 16.97 8.28 -1.61
C LEU A 25 16.13 8.27 -2.89
N PHE A 26 15.70 9.46 -3.33
CA PHE A 26 14.78 9.60 -4.45
C PHE A 26 15.51 10.25 -5.62
N THR A 27 16.23 9.46 -6.41
CA THR A 27 17.05 9.96 -7.52
C THR A 27 16.47 9.64 -8.90
N GLN A 28 15.54 8.67 -8.97
CA GLN A 28 14.91 8.24 -10.21
C GLN A 28 13.41 8.54 -10.19
N ASP A 29 12.70 8.15 -11.25
CA ASP A 29 11.24 8.25 -11.33
C ASP A 29 10.55 7.17 -10.49
N SER A 30 11.21 6.04 -10.28
CA SER A 30 10.78 5.02 -9.33
C SER A 30 11.98 4.20 -8.88
N GLY A 31 11.86 3.53 -7.74
CA GLY A 31 12.94 2.68 -7.25
C GLY A 31 12.57 1.90 -6.00
N PHE A 32 13.41 0.91 -5.71
CA PHE A 32 13.41 0.20 -4.44
C PHE A 32 14.35 0.89 -3.47
N ILE A 33 14.06 0.75 -2.17
CA ILE A 33 14.80 1.37 -1.09
C ILE A 33 15.26 0.29 -0.13
N ASN A 34 16.55 0.30 0.21
CA ASN A 34 17.08 -0.64 1.19
C ASN A 34 16.84 -0.19 2.64
N LYS A 35 17.05 -1.10 3.59
CA LYS A 35 16.85 -0.86 5.02
C LYS A 35 17.66 0.33 5.52
N LYS A 36 18.95 0.37 5.19
CA LYS A 36 19.85 1.42 5.66
C LYS A 36 19.33 2.80 5.28
N GLU A 37 18.96 2.94 4.02
CA GLU A 37 18.43 4.17 3.43
C GLU A 37 17.10 4.59 4.06
N VAL A 38 16.17 3.65 4.29
CA VAL A 38 14.91 3.96 4.99
C VAL A 38 15.18 4.41 6.43
N LEU A 39 16.03 3.72 7.18
CA LEU A 39 16.33 4.08 8.56
C LEU A 39 17.01 5.44 8.67
N ASP A 40 18.01 5.72 7.84
CA ASP A 40 18.69 7.02 7.80
C ASP A 40 17.70 8.15 7.50
N PHE A 41 16.77 7.91 6.56
CA PHE A 41 15.70 8.86 6.25
C PHE A 41 14.75 9.08 7.43
N LEU A 42 14.19 8.01 8.01
CA LEU A 42 13.25 8.11 9.13
C LEU A 42 13.88 8.82 10.34
N VAL A 43 15.14 8.52 10.65
CA VAL A 43 15.90 9.21 11.71
C VAL A 43 16.09 10.69 11.39
N SER A 44 16.46 11.02 10.14
CA SER A 44 16.64 12.41 9.71
C SER A 44 15.36 13.25 9.79
N LYS A 45 14.19 12.60 9.72
CA LYS A 45 12.86 13.22 9.84
C LYS A 45 12.28 13.13 11.25
N HIS A 46 13.07 12.69 12.23
CA HIS A 46 12.64 12.51 13.62
C HIS A 46 11.46 11.52 13.79
N MET A 47 11.39 10.52 12.92
CA MET A 47 10.34 9.47 12.92
C MET A 47 10.84 8.16 13.56
N GLY A 48 11.64 8.26 14.63
CA GLY A 48 12.23 7.10 15.29
C GLY A 48 11.21 6.13 15.90
N ASP A 49 9.96 6.56 16.11
CA ASP A 49 8.84 5.72 16.56
C ASP A 49 8.45 4.64 15.53
N THR A 50 8.84 4.83 14.27
CA THR A 50 8.69 3.84 13.18
C THR A 50 9.89 2.88 13.08
N ALA A 51 10.92 3.13 13.89
CA ALA A 51 12.17 2.37 13.96
C ALA A 51 12.19 1.39 15.15
N GLY A 52 11.24 0.45 15.20
CA GLY A 52 11.14 -0.54 16.28
C GLY A 52 12.21 -1.65 16.27
N HIS A 53 12.21 -2.53 17.28
CA HIS A 53 13.20 -3.60 17.43
C HIS A 53 13.25 -4.57 16.23
N ARG A 54 12.16 -4.67 15.48
CA ARG A 54 12.02 -5.58 14.34
C ARG A 54 12.96 -5.27 13.17
N TRP A 55 13.53 -4.07 13.11
CA TRP A 55 14.57 -3.74 12.14
C TRP A 55 15.83 -4.61 12.29
N THR A 56 16.06 -5.26 13.43
CA THR A 56 17.20 -6.17 13.63
C THR A 56 17.09 -7.49 12.87
N TYR A 57 15.89 -7.85 12.38
CA TYR A 57 15.66 -9.08 11.61
C TYR A 57 16.02 -8.96 10.12
N TYR A 58 16.43 -7.78 9.68
CA TYR A 58 16.71 -7.48 8.28
C TYR A 58 18.13 -6.97 8.13
N ASP A 59 18.78 -7.31 7.03
CA ASP A 59 20.09 -6.79 6.66
C ASP A 59 19.98 -5.38 6.08
N ASP A 60 21.03 -4.57 6.21
CA ASP A 60 21.05 -3.18 5.71
C ASP A 60 20.75 -3.09 4.20
N THR A 61 21.02 -4.16 3.46
CA THR A 61 20.79 -4.27 2.02
C THR A 61 19.39 -4.75 1.64
N ASP A 62 18.58 -5.21 2.60
CA ASP A 62 17.24 -5.73 2.32
C ASP A 62 16.34 -4.62 1.78
N VAL A 63 15.56 -4.95 0.76
CA VAL A 63 14.56 -4.04 0.20
C VAL A 63 13.38 -3.93 1.18
N VAL A 64 13.20 -2.73 1.72
CA VAL A 64 12.15 -2.41 2.71
C VAL A 64 11.30 -1.21 2.28
N GLY A 65 11.45 -0.75 1.04
CA GLY A 65 10.63 0.31 0.50
C GLY A 65 10.60 0.33 -1.01
N LYS A 66 9.62 1.05 -1.54
CA LYS A 66 9.48 1.37 -2.96
C LYS A 66 8.86 2.75 -3.11
N TYR A 67 9.25 3.50 -4.13
CA TYR A 67 8.74 4.84 -4.37
C TYR A 67 8.45 5.12 -5.84
N TYR A 68 7.63 6.14 -6.09
CA TYR A 68 7.44 6.76 -7.40
C TYR A 68 7.43 8.27 -7.28
N ARG A 69 8.02 8.93 -8.27
CA ARG A 69 7.99 10.38 -8.45
C ARG A 69 6.73 10.81 -9.20
N LEU A 70 6.15 11.91 -8.75
CA LEU A 70 5.04 12.61 -9.36
C LEU A 70 5.56 13.67 -10.36
N PRO A 71 4.75 14.09 -11.35
CA PRO A 71 5.17 15.09 -12.34
C PRO A 71 5.61 16.44 -11.75
N ASP A 72 5.08 16.81 -10.58
CA ASP A 72 5.46 18.02 -9.83
C ASP A 72 6.76 17.87 -9.03
N GLY A 73 7.40 16.69 -9.08
CA GLY A 73 8.63 16.36 -8.37
C GLY A 73 8.41 15.78 -6.97
N ASN A 74 7.18 15.79 -6.44
CA ASN A 74 6.84 15.11 -5.20
C ASN A 74 7.06 13.59 -5.35
N VAL A 75 7.14 12.89 -4.24
CA VAL A 75 7.38 11.44 -4.20
C VAL A 75 6.33 10.78 -3.31
N ILE A 76 5.74 9.68 -3.79
CA ILE A 76 5.00 8.75 -2.93
C ILE A 76 5.89 7.55 -2.65
N ALA A 77 6.20 7.32 -1.38
CA ALA A 77 7.00 6.21 -0.92
C ALA A 77 6.18 5.29 -0.01
N CYS A 78 6.27 3.99 -0.24
CA CYS A 78 5.73 2.93 0.61
C CYS A 78 6.91 2.22 1.26
N MET A 79 7.01 2.26 2.59
CA MET A 79 8.11 1.67 3.36
C MET A 79 7.56 0.67 4.37
N LYS A 80 8.30 -0.38 4.73
CA LYS A 80 7.90 -1.26 5.85
C LYS A 80 7.86 -0.44 7.15
N ASN A 81 6.73 -0.50 7.86
CA ASN A 81 6.60 0.06 9.19
C ASN A 81 6.92 -1.04 10.21
N MET A 82 8.11 -1.00 10.80
CA MET A 82 8.56 -2.02 11.76
C MET A 82 8.34 -1.59 13.21
N ARG A 83 7.25 -0.84 13.45
CA ARG A 83 6.79 -0.55 14.80
C ARG A 83 6.46 -1.87 15.53
N GLU A 84 6.56 -1.83 16.85
CA GLU A 84 6.18 -2.93 17.72
C GLU A 84 4.66 -3.19 17.63
N GLY A 85 4.25 -4.38 17.16
CA GLY A 85 2.84 -4.79 17.02
C GLY A 85 2.64 -6.00 16.11
N ASP A 86 1.57 -6.78 16.29
CA ASP A 86 1.38 -8.06 15.59
C ASP A 86 1.01 -7.94 14.10
N LEU A 87 0.57 -6.76 13.67
CA LEU A 87 0.17 -6.51 12.29
C LEU A 87 1.35 -5.99 11.49
N SER A 88 1.50 -6.51 10.26
CA SER A 88 2.44 -5.93 9.33
C SER A 88 1.84 -4.63 8.80
N GLU A 89 2.61 -3.56 8.83
CA GLU A 89 2.17 -2.26 8.32
C GLU A 89 3.16 -1.76 7.28
N HIS A 90 2.65 -1.02 6.31
CA HIS A 90 3.43 -0.16 5.47
C HIS A 90 3.17 1.28 5.88
N LEU A 91 4.20 2.11 5.81
CA LEU A 91 4.11 3.54 5.97
C LEU A 91 4.12 4.17 4.59
N LEU A 92 3.01 4.83 4.22
CA LEU A 92 2.94 5.61 3.00
C LEU A 92 3.24 7.07 3.31
N LEU A 93 4.15 7.65 2.55
CA LEU A 93 4.62 9.02 2.70
C LEU A 93 4.45 9.77 1.38
N GLU A 94 3.94 10.99 1.45
CA GLU A 94 3.99 11.96 0.36
C GLU A 94 5.06 13.01 0.71
N ILE A 95 6.07 13.17 -0.13
CA ILE A 95 7.31 13.89 0.19
C ILE A 95 7.60 14.92 -0.91
N THR A 96 7.88 16.15 -0.51
CA THR A 96 8.29 17.23 -1.43
C THR A 96 9.69 17.03 -2.02
N PRO A 97 10.04 17.72 -3.13
CA PRO A 97 11.42 17.77 -3.63
C PRO A 97 12.46 18.26 -2.60
N ALA A 98 12.02 18.99 -1.57
CA ALA A 98 12.84 19.45 -0.46
C ALA A 98 12.88 18.47 0.73
N ASP A 99 12.47 17.22 0.51
CA ASP A 99 12.35 16.15 1.50
C ASP A 99 11.41 16.44 2.69
N SER A 100 10.54 17.44 2.58
CA SER A 100 9.52 17.69 3.61
C SER A 100 8.36 16.71 3.42
N ILE A 101 7.92 16.06 4.49
CA ILE A 101 6.78 15.14 4.48
C ILE A 101 5.49 15.96 4.49
N ILE A 102 4.66 15.78 3.46
CA ILE A 102 3.34 16.40 3.30
C ILE A 102 2.30 15.54 4.01
N LYS A 103 2.33 14.22 3.77
CA LYS A 103 1.39 13.25 4.34
C LYS A 103 2.11 12.00 4.81
N ARG A 104 1.55 11.37 5.83
CA ARG A 104 2.05 10.15 6.47
C ARG A 104 0.86 9.32 6.91
N GLU A 105 0.69 8.14 6.31
CA GLU A 105 -0.42 7.25 6.64
C GLU A 105 0.07 5.81 6.85
N PRO A 106 -0.30 5.15 7.96
CA PRO A 106 -0.12 3.72 8.11
C PRO A 106 -1.14 2.97 7.25
N TYR A 107 -0.67 1.99 6.49
CA TYR A 107 -1.50 1.07 5.73
C TYR A 107 -1.27 -0.33 6.29
N THR A 108 -2.31 -0.88 6.90
CA THR A 108 -2.31 -2.23 7.44
C THR A 108 -2.37 -3.24 6.30
N HIS A 109 -1.48 -4.23 6.38
CA HIS A 109 -1.53 -5.44 5.56
C HIS A 109 -1.41 -6.62 6.50
N TRP A 110 -2.42 -7.49 6.56
CA TRP A 110 -2.51 -8.48 7.64
C TRP A 110 -1.41 -9.55 7.53
N MET A 111 -1.71 -10.70 6.95
CA MET A 111 -0.73 -11.78 6.80
C MET A 111 -0.24 -11.82 5.37
N TYR A 112 0.88 -11.15 5.08
CA TYR A 112 1.41 -10.97 3.72
C TYR A 112 1.63 -12.31 2.99
N ALA A 113 2.12 -13.33 3.70
CA ALA A 113 2.42 -14.66 3.15
C ALA A 113 1.24 -15.33 2.41
N CYS A 114 0.00 -14.90 2.69
CA CYS A 114 -1.20 -15.36 1.99
C CYS A 114 -1.34 -14.83 0.55
N CYS A 115 -0.82 -13.64 0.22
CA CYS A 115 -1.17 -12.99 -1.07
C CYS A 115 0.00 -12.42 -1.89
N TRP A 116 1.18 -12.21 -1.29
CA TRP A 116 2.41 -11.79 -1.97
C TRP A 116 3.59 -11.69 -0.98
N ASP A 117 4.82 -11.57 -1.49
CA ASP A 117 6.02 -11.32 -0.69
C ASP A 117 6.68 -9.98 -1.13
N GLY A 118 7.39 -9.31 -0.24
CA GLY A 118 8.20 -8.13 -0.58
C GLY A 118 7.45 -6.81 -0.77
N PHE A 119 7.48 -6.23 -1.98
CA PHE A 119 6.86 -4.94 -2.39
C PHE A 119 5.95 -5.05 -3.62
N ASP A 120 5.59 -6.28 -4.00
CA ASP A 120 4.70 -6.53 -5.13
C ASP A 120 3.29 -5.99 -4.89
N GLY A 121 2.93 -5.73 -3.64
CA GLY A 121 1.68 -5.09 -3.27
C GLY A 121 1.65 -3.57 -3.40
N PHE A 122 2.73 -2.89 -3.81
CA PHE A 122 2.71 -1.44 -4.08
C PHE A 122 3.19 -1.10 -5.49
N MET A 123 2.28 -0.66 -6.34
CA MET A 123 2.55 -0.35 -7.75
C MET A 123 1.90 0.95 -8.23
N LYS A 124 2.30 1.40 -9.42
CA LYS A 124 1.68 2.53 -10.11
C LYS A 124 1.03 2.00 -11.39
N SER A 125 -0.22 2.39 -11.64
CA SER A 125 -1.00 2.06 -12.84
C SER A 125 -1.65 3.33 -13.36
N GLY A 126 -1.16 3.85 -14.50
CA GLY A 126 -1.55 5.17 -14.99
C GLY A 126 -1.29 6.26 -13.95
N ASP A 127 -2.33 7.03 -13.63
CA ASP A 127 -2.29 8.10 -12.63
C ASP A 127 -2.56 7.62 -11.20
N TYR A 128 -2.80 6.32 -10.99
CA TYR A 128 -3.10 5.76 -9.68
C TYR A 128 -1.92 5.00 -9.10
N PHE A 129 -1.82 5.07 -7.79
CA PHE A 129 -1.09 4.15 -6.95
C PHE A 129 -2.03 3.02 -6.56
N VAL A 130 -1.47 1.82 -6.50
CA VAL A 130 -2.18 0.58 -6.21
C VAL A 130 -1.52 -0.04 -4.99
N TYR A 131 -2.30 -0.28 -3.95
CA TYR A 131 -1.86 -0.96 -2.74
C TYR A 131 -2.69 -2.23 -2.51
N LYS A 132 -2.05 -3.39 -2.42
CA LYS A 132 -2.70 -4.68 -2.19
C LYS A 132 -2.53 -5.09 -0.72
N ALA A 133 -3.61 -5.02 0.05
CA ALA A 133 -3.64 -5.58 1.40
C ALA A 133 -4.11 -7.03 1.39
N CYS A 134 -3.60 -7.82 2.33
CA CYS A 134 -4.06 -9.18 2.57
C CYS A 134 -5.10 -9.22 3.69
N GLY A 135 -6.14 -10.03 3.53
CA GLY A 135 -6.99 -10.51 4.63
C GLY A 135 -6.68 -11.99 4.91
N THR A 136 -6.75 -12.40 6.18
CA THR A 136 -6.53 -13.80 6.57
C THR A 136 -7.54 -14.24 7.63
N GLY A 137 -7.86 -15.53 7.63
CA GLY A 137 -8.69 -16.19 8.62
C GLY A 137 -8.40 -17.69 8.65
N THR A 138 -9.05 -18.44 9.53
CA THR A 138 -8.89 -19.89 9.62
C THR A 138 -9.33 -20.54 8.29
N GLY A 139 -8.38 -20.98 7.46
CA GLY A 139 -8.67 -21.57 6.16
C GLY A 139 -9.05 -20.57 5.06
N TYR A 140 -8.74 -19.29 5.25
CA TYR A 140 -9.12 -18.22 4.33
C TYR A 140 -7.96 -17.24 4.11
N CYS A 141 -7.74 -16.86 2.85
CA CYS A 141 -6.86 -15.76 2.47
C CYS A 141 -7.60 -14.89 1.43
N SER A 142 -7.51 -13.57 1.52
CA SER A 142 -8.03 -12.66 0.49
C SER A 142 -7.07 -11.54 0.20
N SER A 143 -7.25 -10.89 -0.95
CA SER A 143 -6.53 -9.69 -1.30
C SER A 143 -7.48 -8.57 -1.69
N ASN A 144 -7.32 -7.44 -1.01
CA ASN A 144 -8.08 -6.22 -1.20
C ASN A 144 -7.13 -5.18 -1.78
N THR A 145 -7.49 -4.65 -2.95
CA THR A 145 -6.66 -3.70 -3.68
C THR A 145 -7.27 -2.32 -3.60
N TYR A 146 -6.47 -1.35 -3.16
CA TYR A 146 -6.81 0.06 -3.03
C TYR A 146 -6.16 0.81 -4.18
N TYR A 147 -6.91 1.70 -4.84
CA TYR A 147 -6.40 2.58 -5.88
C TYR A 147 -6.60 4.04 -5.46
N PHE A 148 -5.52 4.82 -5.45
CA PHE A 148 -5.54 6.21 -5.00
C PHE A 148 -4.52 7.07 -5.75
N GLN A 149 -4.80 8.36 -5.93
CA GLN A 149 -3.87 9.30 -6.61
C GLN A 149 -2.96 10.04 -5.63
N HIS A 150 -3.42 10.21 -4.39
CA HIS A 150 -2.69 10.87 -3.30
C HIS A 150 -2.74 10.01 -2.05
N VAL A 151 -1.73 10.15 -1.18
CA VAL A 151 -1.75 9.46 0.12
C VAL A 151 -3.01 9.91 0.88
N THR A 152 -3.81 8.93 1.28
CA THR A 152 -5.14 9.09 1.89
C THR A 152 -5.25 8.05 3.00
N PRO A 153 -5.88 8.32 4.15
CA PRO A 153 -6.07 7.30 5.18
C PRO A 153 -6.71 6.05 4.60
N GLN A 154 -6.18 4.86 4.92
CA GLN A 154 -6.66 3.61 4.33
C GLN A 154 -8.15 3.36 4.58
N ASN A 155 -8.68 3.80 5.73
CA ASN A 155 -10.09 3.67 6.09
C ASN A 155 -11.03 4.56 5.26
N ASP A 156 -10.48 5.57 4.58
CA ASP A 156 -11.23 6.46 3.69
C ASP A 156 -11.22 5.96 2.24
N LEU A 157 -10.48 4.88 1.96
CA LEU A 157 -10.39 4.29 0.64
C LEU A 157 -11.32 3.09 0.50
N SER A 158 -12.10 3.06 -0.58
CA SER A 158 -12.75 1.83 -1.04
C SER A 158 -11.69 0.86 -1.57
N TYR A 159 -11.82 -0.42 -1.22
CA TYR A 159 -11.05 -1.48 -1.85
C TYR A 159 -11.87 -2.22 -2.90
N VAL A 160 -11.17 -2.88 -3.81
CA VAL A 160 -11.72 -3.90 -4.71
C VAL A 160 -11.09 -5.23 -4.33
N MET A 161 -11.90 -6.25 -4.04
CA MET A 161 -11.35 -7.57 -3.76
C MET A 161 -10.84 -8.18 -5.07
N THR A 162 -9.55 -8.50 -5.11
CA THR A 162 -8.83 -8.98 -6.32
C THR A 162 -8.42 -10.45 -6.21
N GLY A 163 -8.66 -11.08 -5.07
CA GLY A 163 -8.28 -12.46 -4.87
C GLY A 163 -8.85 -13.01 -3.58
N TYR A 164 -9.11 -14.30 -3.59
CA TYR A 164 -9.76 -15.01 -2.51
C TYR A 164 -9.32 -16.47 -2.57
N TRP A 165 -9.14 -17.10 -1.43
CA TRP A 165 -8.98 -18.52 -1.29
C TRP A 165 -9.64 -18.97 0.01
N ASN A 166 -10.42 -20.04 -0.07
CA ASN A 166 -11.09 -20.62 1.08
C ASN A 166 -11.07 -22.15 0.99
N SER A 167 -10.48 -22.80 1.99
CA SER A 167 -10.41 -24.27 2.10
C SER A 167 -11.64 -24.91 2.73
N MET A 168 -12.49 -24.12 3.39
CA MET A 168 -13.72 -24.59 4.03
C MET A 168 -14.93 -24.60 3.10
N GLY A 169 -14.76 -24.06 1.88
CA GLY A 169 -15.81 -23.91 0.90
C GLY A 169 -16.87 -22.88 1.25
N ARG A 170 -17.83 -22.70 0.35
CA ARG A 170 -19.07 -22.00 0.68
C ARG A 170 -19.77 -22.79 1.77
N MET A 171 -20.36 -22.12 2.76
CA MET A 171 -21.13 -22.78 3.83
C MET A 171 -22.12 -23.79 3.21
N GLY A 172 -21.87 -25.08 3.40
CA GLY A 172 -22.70 -26.16 2.84
C GLY A 172 -22.19 -26.86 1.58
N THR A 173 -21.03 -26.47 1.04
CA THR A 173 -20.35 -27.18 -0.06
C THR A 173 -19.06 -27.83 0.43
N ASN A 174 -18.75 -29.04 -0.05
CA ASN A 174 -17.47 -29.73 0.22
C ASN A 174 -16.35 -29.30 -0.73
N CYS A 175 -16.42 -28.11 -1.34
CA CYS A 175 -15.44 -27.67 -2.35
C CYS A 175 -14.61 -26.52 -1.80
N SER A 176 -13.28 -26.52 -2.00
CA SER A 176 -12.49 -25.31 -1.84
C SER A 176 -12.64 -24.41 -3.06
N SER A 177 -12.50 -23.10 -2.86
CA SER A 177 -12.67 -22.12 -3.94
C SER A 177 -11.54 -21.10 -3.93
N ARG A 178 -11.08 -20.73 -5.12
CA ARG A 178 -10.04 -19.72 -5.35
C ARG A 178 -10.53 -18.71 -6.38
N ILE A 179 -10.28 -17.44 -6.11
CA ILE A 179 -10.43 -16.38 -7.10
C ILE A 179 -9.08 -15.71 -7.30
N SER A 180 -8.75 -15.54 -8.57
CA SER A 180 -7.65 -14.70 -9.04
C SER A 180 -8.21 -13.62 -9.94
N SER A 181 -7.46 -12.53 -10.10
CA SER A 181 -7.85 -11.48 -11.03
C SER A 181 -6.66 -10.82 -11.70
N GLN A 182 -6.95 -10.20 -12.84
CA GLN A 182 -6.10 -9.23 -13.51
C GLN A 182 -6.89 -7.91 -13.63
N SER A 183 -6.20 -6.79 -13.47
CA SER A 183 -6.84 -5.47 -13.47
C SER A 183 -6.29 -4.59 -14.57
N ASP A 184 -7.18 -3.97 -15.32
CA ASP A 184 -6.87 -2.94 -16.32
C ASP A 184 -7.49 -1.62 -15.89
N LEU A 185 -6.67 -0.58 -15.78
CA LEU A 185 -7.10 0.74 -15.33
C LEU A 185 -6.90 1.76 -16.44
N ASN A 186 -7.98 2.43 -16.83
CA ASN A 186 -7.98 3.46 -17.86
C ASN A 186 -8.80 4.68 -17.38
N GLY A 187 -8.10 5.71 -16.91
CA GLY A 187 -8.71 6.85 -16.24
C GLY A 187 -9.55 6.41 -15.04
N ASP A 188 -10.79 6.86 -14.99
CA ASP A 188 -11.76 6.56 -13.91
C ASP A 188 -12.49 5.22 -14.10
N THR A 189 -12.02 4.36 -15.01
CA THR A 189 -12.60 3.04 -15.28
C THR A 189 -11.60 1.93 -14.94
N LEU A 190 -11.99 1.08 -13.99
CA LEU A 190 -11.23 -0.10 -13.58
C LEU A 190 -11.97 -1.36 -14.05
N THR A 191 -11.34 -2.13 -14.92
CA THR A 191 -11.87 -3.42 -15.38
C THR A 191 -11.12 -4.53 -14.66
N ILE A 192 -11.84 -5.40 -13.96
CA ILE A 192 -11.26 -6.57 -13.30
C ILE A 192 -11.74 -7.83 -14.02
N HIS A 193 -10.76 -8.58 -14.52
CA HIS A 193 -10.96 -9.90 -15.12
C HIS A 193 -10.74 -10.96 -14.04
N TYR A 194 -11.83 -11.48 -13.51
CA TYR A 194 -11.84 -12.52 -12.49
C TYR A 194 -11.80 -13.92 -13.11
N LYS A 195 -11.20 -14.84 -12.36
CA LYS A 195 -11.26 -16.27 -12.59
C LYS A 195 -11.55 -16.97 -11.26
N LEU A 196 -12.75 -17.54 -11.14
CA LEU A 196 -13.16 -18.43 -10.05
C LEU A 196 -12.79 -19.87 -10.41
N GLU A 197 -12.15 -20.55 -9.48
CA GLU A 197 -11.70 -21.93 -9.58
C GLU A 197 -12.24 -22.72 -8.37
N GLU A 198 -12.90 -23.84 -8.61
CA GLU A 198 -13.42 -24.73 -7.55
C GLU A 198 -12.69 -26.07 -7.57
N PHE A 199 -12.43 -26.63 -6.38
CA PHE A 199 -11.74 -27.90 -6.20
C PHE A 199 -12.48 -28.76 -5.19
N ASP A 200 -12.68 -30.04 -5.48
CA ASP A 200 -13.13 -31.02 -4.50
C ASP A 200 -12.14 -31.11 -3.33
N ARG A 201 -12.66 -31.04 -2.10
CA ARG A 201 -11.85 -31.01 -0.87
C ARG A 201 -11.15 -32.34 -0.59
N ASP A 202 -11.70 -33.46 -1.07
CA ASP A 202 -11.14 -34.79 -0.82
C ASP A 202 -9.92 -35.10 -1.68
N ASP A 203 -9.65 -34.31 -2.72
CA ASP A 203 -8.58 -34.59 -3.69
C ASP A 203 -7.39 -33.63 -3.56
N SER A 204 -6.78 -33.63 -2.37
CA SER A 204 -5.60 -32.81 -1.97
C SER A 204 -4.36 -32.91 -2.89
N THR A 205 -4.43 -33.70 -3.95
CA THR A 205 -3.36 -33.92 -4.94
C THR A 205 -3.63 -33.29 -6.30
N ARG A 206 -4.85 -32.77 -6.57
CA ARG A 206 -5.17 -32.15 -7.85
C ARG A 206 -4.57 -30.76 -7.98
N SER A 207 -3.78 -30.59 -9.03
CA SER A 207 -3.28 -29.28 -9.48
C SER A 207 -4.26 -28.53 -10.39
N HIS A 208 -5.38 -29.15 -10.75
CA HIS A 208 -6.34 -28.61 -11.71
C HIS A 208 -7.72 -28.46 -11.05
N PRO A 209 -8.41 -27.33 -11.27
CA PRO A 209 -9.75 -27.12 -10.76
C PRO A 209 -10.77 -27.98 -11.50
N ASP A 210 -11.84 -28.37 -10.81
CA ASP A 210 -12.97 -29.09 -11.41
C ASP A 210 -13.82 -28.14 -12.27
N TYR A 211 -13.93 -26.88 -11.84
CA TYR A 211 -14.62 -25.82 -12.58
C TYR A 211 -13.78 -24.55 -12.64
N THR A 212 -13.83 -23.88 -13.78
CA THR A 212 -13.24 -22.55 -13.97
C THR A 212 -14.27 -21.63 -14.59
N ILE A 213 -14.61 -20.55 -13.89
CA ILE A 213 -15.60 -19.57 -14.32
C ILE A 213 -14.90 -18.22 -14.49
N PRO A 214 -14.65 -17.77 -15.74
CA PRO A 214 -14.18 -16.43 -16.00
C PRO A 214 -15.35 -15.44 -15.97
N PHE A 215 -15.14 -14.27 -15.37
CA PHE A 215 -16.08 -13.17 -15.47
C PHE A 215 -15.35 -11.83 -15.37
N THR A 216 -15.99 -10.77 -15.85
CA THR A 216 -15.41 -9.43 -15.84
C THR A 216 -16.36 -8.48 -15.15
N VAL A 217 -15.80 -7.62 -14.29
CA VAL A 217 -16.55 -6.55 -13.62
C VAL A 217 -15.89 -5.23 -13.93
N VAL A 218 -16.71 -4.26 -14.33
CA VAL A 218 -16.28 -2.88 -14.55
C VAL A 218 -16.68 -2.06 -13.33
N PHE A 219 -15.71 -1.34 -12.78
CA PHE A 219 -15.87 -0.38 -11.71
C PHE A 219 -15.64 1.03 -12.24
N LEU A 220 -16.48 1.96 -11.82
CA LEU A 220 -16.31 3.39 -12.08
C LEU A 220 -15.89 4.08 -10.79
N LYS A 221 -14.96 5.03 -10.92
CA LYS A 221 -14.59 5.91 -9.81
C LYS A 221 -15.71 6.94 -9.59
N ASP A 222 -16.17 7.04 -8.36
CA ASP A 222 -17.10 8.07 -7.89
C ASP A 222 -16.54 8.77 -6.62
N GLU A 223 -17.33 9.67 -6.04
CA GLU A 223 -16.99 10.42 -4.82
C GLU A 223 -16.77 9.54 -3.58
N TYR A 224 -17.35 8.33 -3.57
CA TYR A 224 -17.27 7.38 -2.46
C TYR A 224 -16.21 6.30 -2.65
N GLY A 225 -15.74 6.08 -3.88
CA GLY A 225 -14.86 4.95 -4.13
C GLY A 225 -14.89 4.42 -5.54
N TRP A 226 -14.65 3.11 -5.65
CA TRP A 226 -14.86 2.31 -6.84
C TRP A 226 -16.18 1.56 -6.69
N SER A 227 -17.09 1.79 -7.64
CA SER A 227 -18.43 1.19 -7.63
C SER A 227 -18.60 0.30 -8.85
N ALA A 228 -18.96 -0.97 -8.64
CA ALA A 228 -19.24 -1.91 -9.72
C ALA A 228 -20.51 -1.50 -10.49
N ILE A 229 -20.43 -1.43 -11.82
CA ILE A 229 -21.59 -1.16 -12.69
C ILE A 229 -22.61 -2.29 -12.60
N ASP A 230 -22.12 -3.53 -12.57
CA ASP A 230 -22.91 -4.73 -12.29
C ASP A 230 -22.22 -5.54 -11.18
N SER A 231 -22.97 -5.74 -10.10
CA SER A 231 -22.51 -6.40 -8.89
C SER A 231 -23.08 -7.82 -8.77
N THR A 232 -23.85 -8.29 -9.75
CA THR A 232 -24.57 -9.58 -9.69
C THR A 232 -23.63 -10.75 -9.43
N LEU A 233 -22.56 -10.90 -10.22
CA LEU A 233 -21.60 -11.98 -10.04
C LEU A 233 -20.74 -11.82 -8.78
N LEU A 234 -20.43 -10.58 -8.37
CA LEU A 234 -19.79 -10.36 -7.08
C LEU A 234 -20.69 -10.82 -5.93
N LYS A 235 -22.02 -10.60 -6.00
CA LYS A 235 -23.03 -11.08 -5.02
C LYS A 235 -23.14 -12.58 -5.04
N GLU A 236 -23.30 -13.15 -6.23
CA GLU A 236 -23.37 -14.58 -6.42
C GLU A 236 -22.14 -15.27 -5.82
N TYR A 237 -20.95 -14.68 -5.95
CA TYR A 237 -19.68 -15.22 -5.49
C TYR A 237 -19.22 -14.71 -4.10
N GLU A 238 -20.02 -13.90 -3.40
CA GLU A 238 -19.71 -13.33 -2.08
C GLU A 238 -18.41 -12.50 -2.04
N LEU A 239 -18.24 -11.60 -3.01
CA LEU A 239 -17.00 -10.86 -3.26
C LEU A 239 -17.01 -9.38 -2.81
N TYR A 240 -17.49 -9.09 -1.61
CA TYR A 240 -17.52 -7.74 -1.02
C TYR A 240 -16.70 -7.66 0.26
#